data_AF-A0A2C9LS58-F1
#
_entry.id   AF-A0A2C9LS58-F1
#
_cell.length_a   1.000
_cell.length_b   1.000
_cell.length_c   1.000
_cell.angle_alpha   90.00
_cell.angle_beta   90.00
_cell.angle_gamma   90.00
#
_symmetry.space_group_name_H-M   'P 1'
#
loop_
_entity.id
_entity.type
_entity.pdbx_description
1 polymer ?
#
loop_
_entity_poly.entity_id
_entity_poly.type
_entity_poly.pdbx_seq_one_letter_code
_entity_poly.pdbx_strand_id
1 'polypeptide(L)'
;MTGEVMEIILYAIIAVAIFIRLHGILGRIDDSYVEDGDFNNMNDGFVKSNYSENDNELIDDNNLLQIISAINKGYVLEKLKQIYDIDKTFNPLNFIKSAEIAYEMIIGGFTKGDKDKLKMLVNGDLLNKLFDMIKKREEKNEVQETTIVSVDLCNIED
;
A
#
# COMPACT_ATOMS: atom_id res chain seq x y z
N MET A 1 -23.04 49.24 -11.31
CA MET A 1 -22.27 48.98 -12.54
C MET A 1 -20.84 48.49 -12.26
N THR A 2 -19.98 49.16 -11.49
CA THR A 2 -18.61 48.63 -11.22
C THR A 2 -18.59 47.42 -10.29
N GLY A 3 -19.48 47.35 -9.29
CA GLY A 3 -19.58 46.19 -8.38
C GLY A 3 -19.98 44.89 -9.09
N GLU A 4 -20.98 44.95 -9.96
CA GLU A 4 -21.45 43.79 -10.74
C GLU A 4 -20.37 43.26 -11.68
N VAL A 5 -19.57 44.15 -12.29
CA VAL A 5 -18.46 43.76 -13.16
C VAL A 5 -17.34 43.07 -12.35
N MET A 6 -17.07 43.53 -11.13
CA MET A 6 -16.08 42.92 -10.24
C MET A 6 -16.50 41.52 -9.77
N GLU A 7 -17.79 41.30 -9.49
CA GLU A 7 -18.32 39.99 -9.14
C GLU A 7 -18.21 38.98 -10.29
N ILE A 8 -18.53 39.41 -11.51
CA ILE A 8 -18.39 38.57 -12.71
C ILE A 8 -16.92 38.17 -12.93
N ILE A 9 -15.99 39.11 -12.75
CA ILE A 9 -14.55 38.83 -12.86
C ILE A 9 -14.10 37.86 -11.76
N LEU A 10 -14.59 38.01 -10.52
CA LEU A 10 -14.28 37.10 -9.42
C LEU A 10 -14.77 35.68 -9.71
N TYR A 11 -16.02 35.52 -10.14
CA TYR A 11 -16.57 34.21 -10.50
C TYR A 11 -15.84 33.57 -11.68
N ALA A 12 -15.41 34.36 -12.67
CA ALA A 12 -14.61 33.86 -13.79
C ALA A 12 -13.24 33.31 -13.34
N ILE A 13 -12.56 34.01 -12.44
CA ILE A 13 -11.26 33.56 -11.90
C ILE A 13 -11.44 32.26 -11.09
N ILE A 14 -12.47 32.18 -10.24
CA ILE A 14 -12.77 30.98 -9.46
C ILE A 14 -13.12 29.81 -10.39
N ALA A 15 -13.95 30.03 -11.40
CA ALA A 15 -14.34 28.98 -12.36
C ALA A 15 -13.12 28.44 -13.13
N VAL A 16 -12.21 29.30 -13.58
CA VAL A 16 -10.96 28.89 -14.22
C VAL A 16 -10.07 28.09 -13.26
N ALA A 17 -9.93 28.55 -12.02
CA ALA A 17 -9.13 27.83 -11.00
C ALA A 17 -9.71 26.44 -10.70
N ILE A 18 -11.04 26.32 -10.58
CA ILE A 18 -11.73 25.03 -10.40
C ILE A 18 -11.53 24.14 -11.64
N PHE A 19 -11.65 24.69 -12.85
CA PHE A 19 -11.48 23.92 -14.08
C PHE A 19 -10.06 23.35 -14.23
N ILE A 20 -9.03 24.15 -13.94
CA ILE A 20 -7.63 23.68 -13.93
C ILE A 20 -7.43 22.60 -12.87
N ARG A 21 -8.00 22.80 -11.67
CA ARG A 21 -7.90 21.84 -10.56
C ARG A 21 -8.56 20.50 -10.90
N LEU A 22 -9.74 20.52 -11.53
CA LEU A 22 -10.46 19.33 -11.95
C LEU A 22 -9.76 18.61 -13.11
N HIS A 23 -9.23 19.36 -14.08
CA HIS A 23 -8.50 18.78 -15.21
C HIS A 23 -7.19 18.10 -14.77
N GLY A 24 -6.56 18.58 -13.69
CA GLY A 24 -5.38 17.93 -13.09
C GLY A 24 -5.69 16.64 -12.32
N ILE A 25 -6.94 16.44 -11.90
CA ILE A 25 -7.35 15.31 -11.05
C ILE A 25 -7.89 14.13 -11.88
N LEU A 26 -8.43 14.35 -13.10
CA LEU A 26 -8.95 13.27 -13.95
C LEU A 26 -7.88 12.61 -14.85
N GLY A 27 -6.65 13.09 -14.84
CA GLY A 27 -5.66 12.83 -15.90
C GLY A 27 -4.39 12.11 -15.48
N ARG A 28 -4.46 11.08 -14.62
CA ARG A 28 -3.46 9.99 -14.59
C ARG A 28 -4.19 8.68 -14.31
N ILE A 29 -4.75 8.12 -15.38
CA ILE A 29 -4.84 6.67 -15.46
C ILE A 29 -3.38 6.21 -15.64
N ASP A 30 -2.75 5.80 -14.55
CA ASP A 30 -1.65 4.86 -14.67
C ASP A 30 -2.30 3.53 -15.05
N ASP A 31 -1.98 2.99 -16.23
CA ASP A 31 -2.53 1.72 -16.75
C ASP A 31 -2.11 0.50 -15.91
N SER A 32 -1.66 0.69 -14.68
CA SER A 32 -1.53 -0.36 -13.67
C SER A 32 -2.85 -0.49 -12.90
N TYR A 33 -3.95 -0.69 -13.64
CA TYR A 33 -5.11 -1.32 -13.05
C TYR A 33 -4.71 -2.75 -12.68
N VAL A 34 -4.28 -2.93 -11.43
CA VAL A 34 -4.45 -4.22 -10.77
C VAL A 34 -5.97 -4.44 -10.80
N GLU A 35 -6.42 -5.34 -11.68
CA GLU A 35 -7.80 -5.83 -11.63
C GLU A 35 -8.14 -6.08 -10.16
N ASP A 36 -9.24 -5.48 -9.69
CA ASP A 36 -9.86 -5.86 -8.42
C ASP A 36 -10.20 -7.34 -8.54
N GLY A 37 -9.23 -8.19 -8.20
CA GLY A 37 -9.38 -9.62 -8.16
C GLY A 37 -10.49 -9.91 -7.16
N ASP A 38 -11.49 -10.66 -7.60
CA ASP A 38 -12.59 -11.12 -6.76
C ASP A 38 -12.02 -11.91 -5.56
N PHE A 39 -11.88 -11.22 -4.42
CA PHE A 39 -11.31 -11.74 -3.18
C PHE A 39 -12.21 -12.77 -2.47
N ASN A 40 -13.41 -13.05 -3.00
CA ASN A 40 -14.35 -13.97 -2.38
C ASN A 40 -13.94 -15.45 -2.52
N ASN A 41 -12.82 -15.74 -3.20
CA ASN A 41 -12.32 -17.10 -3.40
C ASN A 41 -10.89 -17.30 -2.86
N MET A 42 -10.63 -16.87 -1.62
CA MET A 42 -9.35 -17.08 -0.93
C MET A 42 -9.51 -17.99 0.30
N ASN A 43 -9.95 -19.23 0.05
CA ASN A 43 -9.74 -20.34 0.99
C ASN A 43 -8.67 -21.34 0.50
N ASP A 44 -7.95 -21.03 -0.58
CA ASP A 44 -6.84 -21.85 -1.04
C ASP A 44 -5.71 -20.97 -1.59
N GLY A 45 -4.51 -21.09 -1.03
CA GLY A 45 -3.29 -20.46 -1.55
C GLY A 45 -3.15 -18.95 -1.31
N PHE A 46 -2.41 -18.58 -0.26
CA PHE A 46 -1.79 -17.25 -0.18
C PHE A 46 -0.97 -17.01 -1.48
N VAL A 47 -1.44 -16.04 -2.28
CA VAL A 47 -0.72 -15.36 -3.36
C VAL A 47 -0.29 -16.22 -4.56
N LYS A 48 -1.22 -16.38 -5.51
CA LYS A 48 -0.88 -16.57 -6.93
C LYS A 48 -1.27 -15.31 -7.71
N SER A 49 -0.61 -14.19 -7.43
CA SER A 49 -0.66 -13.02 -8.31
C SER A 49 0.42 -13.16 -9.38
N ASN A 50 0.11 -12.76 -10.61
CA ASN A 50 0.96 -12.80 -11.81
C ASN A 50 2.24 -11.96 -11.65
N TYR A 51 3.22 -12.48 -10.90
CA TYR A 51 4.60 -12.06 -11.03
C TYR A 51 5.15 -12.70 -12.31
N SER A 52 5.72 -11.87 -13.19
CA SER A 52 6.46 -12.31 -14.37
C SER A 52 7.39 -13.48 -14.01
N GLU A 53 7.10 -14.67 -14.54
CA GLU A 53 7.91 -15.90 -14.38
C GLU A 53 9.34 -15.78 -14.97
N ASN A 54 9.72 -14.62 -15.50
CA ASN A 54 11.01 -14.42 -16.18
C ASN A 54 12.20 -14.03 -15.28
N ASP A 55 11.98 -13.82 -13.98
CA ASP A 55 13.08 -13.56 -13.02
C ASP A 55 13.37 -14.77 -12.13
N ASN A 56 12.94 -15.97 -12.54
CA ASN A 56 13.37 -17.24 -11.95
C ASN A 56 14.77 -17.63 -12.46
N GLU A 57 15.74 -16.72 -12.36
CA GLU A 57 17.10 -17.19 -12.24
C GLU A 57 17.14 -17.86 -10.86
N LEU A 58 17.36 -19.18 -10.82
CA LEU A 58 17.51 -19.94 -9.59
C LEU A 58 18.62 -19.28 -8.77
N ILE A 59 18.25 -18.40 -7.85
CA ILE A 59 19.19 -17.81 -6.91
C ILE A 59 19.65 -18.97 -6.05
N ASP A 60 20.84 -19.48 -6.33
CA ASP A 60 21.52 -20.51 -5.54
C ASP A 60 21.39 -20.17 -4.06
N ASP A 61 21.04 -21.15 -3.21
CA ASP A 61 20.79 -20.96 -1.78
C ASP A 61 21.96 -20.25 -1.07
N ASN A 62 23.18 -20.41 -1.60
CA ASN A 62 24.39 -19.72 -1.11
C ASN A 62 24.40 -18.21 -1.41
N ASN A 63 23.73 -17.77 -2.47
CA ASN A 63 23.68 -16.38 -2.92
C ASN A 63 22.62 -15.60 -2.14
N LEU A 64 21.48 -16.22 -1.80
CA LEU A 64 20.45 -15.59 -0.95
C LEU A 64 20.99 -15.31 0.45
N LEU A 65 21.66 -16.28 1.10
CA LEU A 65 22.26 -16.10 2.42
C LEU A 65 23.38 -15.06 2.41
N GLN A 66 24.17 -14.96 1.34
CA GLN A 66 25.17 -13.91 1.17
C GLN A 66 24.52 -12.53 1.07
N ILE A 67 23.48 -12.37 0.26
CA ILE A 67 22.73 -11.12 0.12
C ILE A 67 22.08 -10.72 1.45
N ILE A 68 21.44 -11.66 2.14
CA ILE A 68 20.82 -11.39 3.46
C ILE A 68 21.90 -11.02 4.49
N SER A 69 23.05 -11.71 4.51
CA SER A 69 24.15 -11.37 5.43
C SER A 69 24.82 -10.02 5.13
N ALA A 70 24.75 -9.56 3.87
CA ALA A 70 25.24 -8.25 3.45
C ALA A 70 24.26 -7.12 3.82
N ILE A 71 22.95 -7.40 3.75
CA ILE A 71 21.87 -6.45 4.09
C ILE A 71 21.67 -6.38 5.62
N ASN A 72 21.73 -7.52 6.31
CA ASN A 72 21.38 -7.68 7.71
C ASN A 72 22.48 -8.41 8.49
N LYS A 73 22.73 -7.96 9.73
CA LYS A 73 23.77 -8.51 10.61
C LYS A 73 23.17 -9.03 11.91
N GLY A 74 23.83 -10.02 12.50
CA GLY A 74 23.52 -10.47 13.86
C GLY A 74 22.15 -11.15 14.00
N TYR A 75 21.32 -10.64 14.92
CA TYR A 75 20.07 -11.26 15.35
C TYR A 75 19.03 -11.43 14.22
N VAL A 76 18.89 -10.44 13.34
CA VAL A 76 17.96 -10.50 12.20
C VAL A 76 18.27 -11.68 11.27
N LEU A 77 19.55 -11.94 11.01
CA LEU A 77 19.98 -13.09 10.18
C LEU A 77 19.58 -14.42 10.81
N GLU A 78 19.71 -14.56 12.14
CA GLU A 78 19.31 -15.77 12.86
C GLU A 78 17.80 -16.02 12.72
N LYS A 79 16.99 -14.96 12.84
CA LYS A 79 15.53 -15.05 12.68
C LYS A 79 15.10 -15.37 11.25
N LEU A 80 15.72 -14.74 10.25
CA LEU A 80 15.45 -15.06 8.85
C LEU A 80 15.81 -16.51 8.53
N LYS A 81 16.88 -17.05 9.13
CA LYS A 81 17.22 -18.46 9.02
C LYS A 81 16.15 -19.37 9.64
N GLN A 82 15.63 -19.01 10.82
CA GLN A 82 14.54 -19.76 11.45
C GLN A 82 13.29 -19.80 10.55
N ILE A 83 12.95 -18.70 9.88
CA ILE A 83 11.83 -18.67 8.91
C ILE A 83 12.14 -19.58 7.72
N TYR A 84 13.32 -19.46 7.13
CA TYR A 84 13.73 -20.30 6.00
C TYR A 84 13.82 -21.80 6.34
N ASP A 85 14.07 -22.15 7.60
CA ASP A 85 14.05 -23.54 8.07
C ASP A 85 12.63 -24.14 8.14
N ILE A 86 11.62 -23.29 8.33
CA ILE A 86 10.20 -23.67 8.30
C ILE A 86 9.66 -23.64 6.87
N ASP A 87 10.01 -22.61 6.10
CA ASP A 87 9.57 -22.40 4.73
C ASP A 87 10.77 -22.16 3.81
N LYS A 88 11.13 -23.18 3.04
CA LYS A 88 12.24 -23.15 2.08
C LYS A 88 11.99 -22.24 0.88
N THR A 89 10.75 -21.79 0.67
CA THR A 89 10.41 -20.85 -0.40
C THR A 89 10.54 -19.38 0.04
N PHE A 90 10.80 -19.15 1.33
CA PHE A 90 10.92 -17.80 1.88
C PHE A 90 12.13 -17.06 1.29
N ASN A 91 11.86 -15.88 0.73
CA ASN A 91 12.87 -14.98 0.19
C ASN A 91 12.73 -13.57 0.80
N PRO A 92 13.74 -13.09 1.56
CA PRO A 92 13.67 -11.78 2.23
C PRO A 92 13.52 -10.58 1.30
N LEU A 93 14.07 -10.62 0.08
CA LEU A 93 13.90 -9.54 -0.88
C LEU A 93 12.45 -9.46 -1.36
N ASN A 94 11.83 -10.61 -1.62
CA ASN A 94 10.42 -10.67 -2.00
C ASN A 94 9.51 -10.30 -0.82
N PHE A 95 9.91 -10.63 0.41
CA PHE A 95 9.21 -10.20 1.61
C PHE A 95 9.18 -8.68 1.74
N ILE A 96 10.31 -7.98 1.54
CA ILE A 96 10.38 -6.51 1.56
C ILE A 96 9.42 -5.90 0.53
N LYS A 97 9.45 -6.38 -0.72
CA LYS A 97 8.54 -5.91 -1.78
C LYS A 97 7.07 -6.14 -1.42
N SER A 98 6.76 -7.30 -0.85
CA SER A 98 5.40 -7.64 -0.44
C SER A 98 4.94 -6.80 0.76
N ALA A 99 5.86 -6.44 1.66
CA ALA A 99 5.59 -5.56 2.79
C ALA A 99 5.29 -4.12 2.35
N GLU A 100 5.97 -3.62 1.32
CA GLU A 100 5.68 -2.33 0.69
C GLU A 100 4.24 -2.30 0.14
N ILE A 101 3.85 -3.31 -0.64
CA ILE A 101 2.48 -3.43 -1.17
C ILE A 101 1.45 -3.54 -0.04
N ALA A 102 1.72 -4.36 0.97
CA ALA A 102 0.82 -4.52 2.11
C ALA A 102 0.62 -3.19 2.87
N TYR A 103 1.68 -2.38 3.01
CA TYR A 103 1.58 -1.06 3.62
C TYR A 103 0.61 -0.15 2.84
N GLU A 104 0.72 -0.10 1.52
CA GLU A 104 -0.21 0.68 0.68
C GLU A 104 -1.65 0.20 0.84
N MET A 105 -1.87 -1.13 0.85
CA MET A 105 -3.18 -1.72 1.04
C MET A 105 -3.78 -1.38 2.41
N ILE A 106 -2.98 -1.41 3.47
CA ILE A 106 -3.42 -1.07 4.84
C ILE A 106 -3.80 0.41 4.93
N ILE A 107 -2.96 1.32 4.42
CA ILE A 107 -3.25 2.76 4.42
C ILE A 107 -4.49 3.06 3.57
N GLY A 108 -4.61 2.44 2.40
CA GLY A 108 -5.79 2.56 1.54
C GLY A 108 -7.06 2.06 2.21
N GLY A 109 -7.00 0.88 2.84
CA GLY A 109 -8.12 0.30 3.59
C GLY A 109 -8.53 1.17 4.78
N PHE A 110 -7.57 1.68 5.55
CA PHE A 110 -7.84 2.58 6.68
C PHE A 110 -8.46 3.93 6.26
N THR A 111 -7.96 4.50 5.17
CA THR A 111 -8.46 5.75 4.61
C THR A 111 -9.91 5.59 4.15
N LYS A 112 -10.21 4.51 3.43
CA LYS A 112 -11.56 4.19 2.93
C LYS A 112 -12.51 3.64 4.01
N GLY A 113 -12.00 3.22 5.16
CA GLY A 113 -12.80 2.54 6.19
C GLY A 113 -13.17 1.09 5.83
N ASP A 114 -12.39 0.44 4.96
CA ASP A 114 -12.61 -0.94 4.51
C ASP A 114 -12.19 -1.93 5.61
N LYS A 115 -13.16 -2.28 6.46
CA LYS A 115 -12.94 -3.16 7.62
C LYS A 115 -12.61 -4.59 7.21
N ASP A 116 -13.07 -5.05 6.05
CA ASP A 116 -12.86 -6.43 5.62
C ASP A 116 -11.46 -6.64 5.04
N LYS A 117 -10.95 -5.68 4.26
CA LYS A 117 -9.53 -5.69 3.85
C LYS A 117 -8.59 -5.67 5.05
N LEU A 118 -8.86 -4.83 6.04
CA LEU A 118 -7.98 -4.72 7.22
C LEU A 118 -7.90 -6.05 8.01
N LYS A 119 -9.00 -6.81 8.13
CA LYS A 119 -9.00 -8.11 8.84
C LYS A 119 -8.01 -9.12 8.24
N MET A 120 -7.77 -9.04 6.94
CA MET A 120 -6.87 -9.97 6.23
C MET A 120 -5.41 -9.54 6.29
N LEU A 121 -5.13 -8.26 6.57
CA LEU A 121 -3.81 -7.65 6.42
C LEU A 121 -3.12 -7.37 7.76
N VAL A 122 -3.88 -7.17 8.83
CA VAL A 122 -3.32 -6.81 10.14
C VAL A 122 -3.71 -7.80 11.24
N ASN A 123 -2.88 -7.86 12.27
CA ASN A 123 -3.17 -8.66 13.45
C ASN A 123 -4.34 -8.07 14.27
N GLY A 124 -4.90 -8.88 15.18
CA GLY A 124 -6.09 -8.51 15.95
C GLY A 124 -5.93 -7.24 16.81
N ASP A 125 -4.77 -7.07 17.45
CA ASP A 125 -4.53 -5.91 18.32
C ASP A 125 -4.47 -4.59 17.54
N LEU A 126 -3.81 -4.60 16.37
CA LEU A 126 -3.77 -3.43 15.50
C LEU A 126 -5.13 -3.20 14.83
N LEU A 127 -5.80 -4.27 14.40
CA LEU A 127 -7.13 -4.20 13.80
C LEU A 127 -8.12 -3.45 14.69
N ASN A 128 -8.19 -3.81 15.97
CA ASN A 128 -9.09 -3.18 16.94
C ASN A 128 -8.81 -1.67 17.05
N LYS A 129 -7.53 -1.28 17.12
CA LYS A 129 -7.14 0.15 17.17
C LYS A 129 -7.55 0.89 15.90
N LEU A 130 -7.35 0.30 14.73
CA LEU A 130 -7.75 0.90 13.45
C LEU A 130 -9.27 1.05 13.37
N PHE A 131 -10.03 0.05 13.80
CA PHE A 131 -11.49 0.10 13.81
C PHE A 131 -12.03 1.17 14.75
N ASP A 132 -11.45 1.30 15.93
CA ASP A 132 -11.81 2.35 16.88
C ASP A 132 -11.56 3.75 16.29
N MET A 133 -10.44 3.94 15.59
CA MET A 133 -10.12 5.20 14.92
C MET A 133 -11.07 5.50 13.76
N ILE A 134 -11.38 4.51 12.92
CA ILE A 134 -12.36 4.63 11.83
C ILE A 134 -13.72 5.01 12.41
N LYS A 135 -14.18 4.31 13.46
CA LYS A 135 -15.47 4.57 14.11
C LYS A 135 -15.55 6.00 14.66
N LYS A 136 -14.51 6.48 15.36
CA LYS A 136 -14.46 7.86 15.87
C LYS A 136 -14.56 8.91 14.76
N ARG A 137 -14.01 8.61 13.58
CA ARG A 137 -14.09 9.48 12.39
C ARG A 137 -15.49 9.47 11.79
N GLU A 138 -16.09 8.28 11.65
CA GLU A 138 -17.46 8.08 11.17
C GLU A 138 -18.48 8.81 12.06
N GLU A 139 -18.34 8.72 13.39
CA GLU A 139 -19.21 9.40 14.36
C GLU A 139 -19.19 10.93 14.23
N LYS A 140 -18.07 11.48 13.74
CA LYS A 140 -17.90 12.91 13.48
C LYS A 140 -18.29 13.32 12.06
N ASN A 141 -18.73 12.38 11.22
CA ASN A 141 -18.98 12.58 9.79
C ASN A 141 -17.75 13.14 9.04
N GLU A 142 -16.55 12.75 9.46
CA GLU A 142 -15.29 13.15 8.83
C GLU A 142 -14.92 12.18 7.69
N VAL A 143 -14.40 12.72 6.59
CA VAL A 143 -13.86 11.93 5.47
C VAL A 143 -12.34 12.13 5.45
N GLN A 144 -11.61 11.03 5.30
CA GLN A 144 -10.15 11.06 5.14
C GLN A 144 -9.78 10.67 3.72
N GLU A 145 -8.85 11.42 3.15
CA GLU A 145 -8.17 11.09 1.90
C GLU A 145 -6.67 11.05 2.18
N THR A 146 -5.98 10.07 1.59
CA THR A 146 -4.54 9.90 1.77
C THR A 146 -3.97 9.39 0.46
N THR A 147 -2.94 10.08 -0.02
CA THR A 147 -2.23 9.74 -1.24
C THR A 147 -0.78 9.44 -0.88
N ILE A 148 -0.32 8.25 -1.26
CA ILE A 148 1.08 7.85 -1.12
C ILE A 148 1.81 8.35 -2.37
N VAL A 149 2.88 9.12 -2.17
CA VAL A 149 3.68 9.70 -3.27
C VAL A 149 4.89 8.82 -3.59
N SER A 150 5.57 8.32 -2.57
CA SER A 150 6.66 7.34 -2.67
C SER A 150 6.85 6.61 -1.34
N VAL A 151 7.46 5.43 -1.40
CA VAL A 151 8.05 4.73 -0.26
C VAL A 151 9.57 4.73 -0.47
N ASP A 152 10.27 5.56 0.31
CA ASP A 152 11.70 5.82 0.05
C ASP A 152 12.62 4.71 0.56
N LEU A 153 12.20 3.98 1.61
CA LEU A 153 12.98 2.90 2.21
C LEU A 153 12.04 1.83 2.77
N CYS A 154 12.30 0.58 2.39
CA CYS A 154 11.73 -0.59 3.04
C CYS A 154 12.86 -1.58 3.32
N ASN A 155 13.10 -1.86 4.58
CA ASN A 155 14.15 -2.76 5.05
C ASN A 155 13.64 -3.61 6.23
N ILE A 156 14.42 -4.63 6.58
CA ILE A 156 14.14 -5.48 7.74
C ILE A 156 15.07 -5.01 8.86
N GLU A 157 14.48 -4.61 9.98
CA GLU A 157 15.19 -4.19 11.20
C GLU A 157 14.72 -5.07 12.39
N ASP A 158 15.41 -4.95 13.53
CA ASP A 158 15.09 -5.66 14.79
C ASP A 158 14.06 -4.89 15.63
#